data_AF-A0A7S2TQX6-F1
#
_entry.id   AF-A0A7S2TQX6-F1
#
_cell.length_a   1.000
_cell.length_b   1.000
_cell.length_c   1.000
_cell.angle_alpha   90.00
_cell.angle_beta   90.00
_cell.angle_gamma   90.00
#
_symmetry.space_group_name_H-M   'P 1'
#
loop_
_entity.id
_entity.type
_entity.pdbx_description
1 polymer ?
#
loop_
_entity_poly.entity_id
_entity_poly.type
_entity_poly.pdbx_seq_one_letter_code
_entity_poly.pdbx_strand_id
1 'polypeptide(L)'
;KDTIKRNSRVRWIGYLSTTGVYGDHGGDWVDESSKAKALPGSKPYLRRLAEEEWLASFPSQAHVFRLAGIYGPGRSALDTVARATATATESSSTASHPLANTSPSPSSSSGTTPDTSTTTTARPAPSTW
;
A
#
# COMPACT_ATOMS: atom_id res chain seq x y z
N LYS A 1 -24.86 -9.12 -12.13
CA LYS A 1 -25.39 -9.96 -11.02
C LYS A 1 -26.85 -10.34 -11.25
N ASP A 2 -27.64 -9.50 -11.90
CA ASP A 2 -29.08 -9.74 -12.14
C ASP A 2 -29.38 -10.95 -13.03
N THR A 3 -28.52 -11.27 -13.99
CA THR A 3 -28.66 -12.51 -14.78
C THR A 3 -28.44 -13.77 -13.95
N ILE A 4 -27.55 -13.73 -12.95
CA ILE A 4 -27.32 -14.84 -12.03
C ILE A 4 -28.53 -14.96 -11.08
N LYS A 5 -29.05 -13.84 -10.55
CA LYS A 5 -30.27 -13.82 -9.73
C LYS A 5 -31.49 -14.39 -10.46
N ARG A 6 -31.62 -14.11 -11.76
CA ARG A 6 -32.69 -14.64 -12.62
C ARG A 6 -32.55 -16.14 -12.92
N ASN A 7 -31.38 -16.73 -12.70
CA ASN A 7 -31.14 -18.14 -12.98
C ASN A 7 -31.17 -18.95 -11.67
N SER A 8 -32.33 -19.52 -11.36
CA SER A 8 -32.59 -20.30 -10.15
C SER A 8 -31.77 -21.61 -10.03
N ARG A 9 -30.96 -21.95 -11.04
CA ARG A 9 -30.16 -23.19 -11.05
C ARG A 9 -28.75 -23.02 -10.48
N VAL A 10 -28.28 -21.81 -10.22
CA VAL A 10 -26.95 -21.63 -9.63
C VAL A 10 -26.98 -22.22 -8.23
N ARG A 11 -26.11 -23.19 -7.95
CA ARG A 11 -26.08 -23.88 -6.65
C ARG A 11 -25.00 -23.31 -5.72
N TRP A 12 -23.96 -22.71 -6.30
CA TRP A 12 -22.77 -22.27 -5.59
C TRP A 12 -22.06 -21.17 -6.37
N ILE A 13 -21.50 -20.19 -5.66
CA ILE A 13 -20.78 -19.05 -6.20
C ILE A 13 -19.47 -18.89 -5.42
N GLY A 14 -18.34 -19.01 -6.10
CA GLY A 14 -17.03 -18.76 -5.51
C GLY A 14 -16.50 -17.38 -5.89
N TYR A 15 -16.33 -16.49 -4.91
CA TYR A 15 -15.65 -15.22 -5.10
C TYR A 15 -14.20 -15.30 -4.65
N LEU A 16 -13.26 -15.15 -5.59
CA LEU A 16 -11.83 -15.11 -5.30
C LEU A 16 -11.41 -13.69 -4.92
N SER A 17 -11.11 -13.52 -3.63
CA SER A 17 -10.61 -12.30 -3.04
C SER A 17 -9.12 -12.42 -2.71
N THR A 18 -8.62 -11.54 -1.85
CA THR A 18 -7.22 -11.45 -1.43
C THR A 18 -7.12 -11.32 0.08
N THR A 19 -6.03 -11.83 0.67
CA THR A 19 -5.72 -11.58 2.09
C THR A 19 -5.46 -10.10 2.40
N GLY A 20 -5.17 -9.27 1.40
CA GLY A 20 -4.98 -7.82 1.60
C GLY A 20 -6.21 -7.09 2.16
N VAL A 21 -7.40 -7.72 2.13
CA VAL A 21 -8.62 -7.13 2.72
C VAL A 21 -8.53 -6.97 4.24
N TYR A 22 -7.69 -7.78 4.90
CA TYR A 22 -7.43 -7.65 6.32
C TYR A 22 -6.78 -6.32 6.68
N GLY A 23 -6.01 -5.72 5.76
CA GLY A 23 -5.23 -4.52 6.03
C GLY A 23 -4.04 -4.83 6.94
N ASP A 24 -3.53 -3.79 7.59
CA ASP A 24 -2.45 -3.92 8.55
C ASP A 24 -3.01 -4.28 9.94
N HIS A 25 -2.47 -5.35 10.54
CA HIS A 25 -2.75 -5.78 11.91
C HIS A 25 -1.49 -5.75 12.78
N GLY A 26 -0.45 -4.99 12.38
CA GLY A 26 0.75 -4.82 13.20
C GLY A 26 1.58 -6.09 13.37
N GLY A 27 1.42 -7.08 12.48
CA GLY A 27 2.06 -8.38 12.58
C GLY A 27 1.29 -9.42 13.41
N ASP A 28 0.13 -9.07 13.95
CA ASP A 28 -0.74 -10.02 14.64
C ASP A 28 -1.29 -11.10 13.70
N TRP A 29 -1.63 -12.24 14.28
CA TRP A 29 -2.33 -13.31 13.57
C TRP A 29 -3.72 -12.85 13.13
N VAL A 30 -4.08 -13.21 11.90
CA VAL A 30 -5.41 -12.95 11.34
C VAL A 30 -6.03 -14.26 10.88
N ASP A 31 -7.35 -14.35 11.04
CA ASP A 31 -8.20 -15.46 10.62
C ASP A 31 -9.41 -14.93 9.83
N GLU A 32 -10.31 -15.82 9.41
CA GLU A 32 -11.51 -15.46 8.63
C GLU A 32 -12.49 -14.59 9.42
N SER A 33 -12.47 -14.68 10.76
CA SER A 33 -13.31 -13.88 11.66
C SER A 33 -12.76 -12.46 11.88
N SER A 34 -11.49 -12.25 11.53
CA SER A 34 -10.80 -10.99 11.71
C SER A 34 -11.39 -9.90 10.81
N LYS A 35 -11.49 -8.68 11.37
CA LYS A 35 -12.05 -7.53 10.65
C LYS A 35 -11.22 -7.23 9.40
N ALA A 36 -11.91 -7.06 8.27
CA ALA A 36 -11.32 -6.58 7.03
C ALA A 36 -11.08 -5.06 7.11
N LYS A 37 -9.86 -4.63 7.44
CA LYS A 37 -9.48 -3.21 7.67
C LYS A 37 -8.79 -2.57 6.46
N ALA A 38 -9.00 -3.07 5.24
CA ALA A 38 -8.42 -2.45 4.05
C ALA A 38 -8.77 -0.95 3.94
N LEU A 39 -7.74 -0.12 3.80
CA LEU A 39 -7.86 1.33 3.79
C LEU A 39 -8.64 1.83 2.55
N PRO A 40 -9.58 2.77 2.70
CA PRO A 40 -10.27 3.41 1.57
C PRO A 40 -9.30 3.87 0.48
N GLY A 41 -9.68 3.67 -0.79
CA GLY A 41 -8.85 4.04 -1.95
C GLY A 41 -7.77 3.01 -2.32
N SER A 42 -7.50 2.00 -1.48
CA SER A 42 -6.58 0.92 -1.82
C SER A 42 -7.21 -0.14 -2.74
N LYS A 43 -6.40 -0.88 -3.50
CA LYS A 43 -6.90 -2.02 -4.30
C LYS A 43 -7.64 -3.07 -3.45
N PRO A 44 -7.16 -3.45 -2.25
CA PRO A 44 -7.90 -4.38 -1.38
C PRO A 44 -9.23 -3.83 -0.86
N TYR A 45 -9.41 -2.52 -0.74
CA TYR A 45 -10.69 -1.94 -0.34
C TYR A 45 -11.81 -2.23 -1.35
N LEU A 46 -11.50 -2.15 -2.65
CA LEU A 46 -12.45 -2.54 -3.70
C LEU A 46 -12.82 -4.02 -3.61
N ARG A 47 -11.88 -4.87 -3.18
CA ARG A 47 -12.14 -6.30 -2.94
C ARG A 47 -13.05 -6.51 -1.74
N ARG A 48 -12.82 -5.81 -0.63
CA ARG A 48 -13.70 -5.82 0.55
C ARG A 48 -15.14 -5.43 0.17
N LEU A 49 -15.32 -4.35 -0.59
CA LEU A 49 -16.66 -3.93 -1.06
C LEU A 49 -17.32 -5.00 -1.94
N ALA A 50 -16.56 -5.63 -2.84
CA ALA A 50 -17.09 -6.69 -3.67
C ALA A 50 -17.49 -7.93 -2.85
N GLU A 51 -16.71 -8.32 -1.82
CA GLU A 51 -17.08 -9.41 -0.89
C GLU A 51 -18.45 -9.15 -0.25
N GLU A 52 -18.63 -7.96 0.33
CA GLU A 52 -19.87 -7.54 0.98
C GLU A 52 -21.05 -7.59 0.00
N GLU A 53 -20.87 -7.10 -1.22
CA GLU A 53 -21.92 -7.09 -2.23
C GLU A 53 -22.29 -8.49 -2.72
N TRP A 54 -21.33 -9.41 -2.83
CA TRP A 54 -21.58 -10.80 -3.23
C TRP A 54 -22.30 -11.58 -2.13
N LEU A 55 -21.85 -11.46 -0.88
CA LEU A 55 -22.48 -12.09 0.27
C LEU A 55 -23.91 -11.57 0.49
N ALA A 56 -24.12 -10.25 0.37
CA ALA A 56 -25.45 -9.65 0.47
C ALA A 56 -26.38 -10.08 -0.68
N SER A 57 -25.83 -10.28 -1.88
CA SER A 57 -26.63 -10.66 -3.05
C SER A 57 -27.03 -12.15 -3.07
N PHE A 58 -26.23 -13.03 -2.46
CA PHE A 58 -26.40 -14.49 -2.52
C PHE A 58 -25.99 -15.15 -1.20
N PRO A 59 -26.69 -14.88 -0.08
CA PRO A 59 -26.23 -15.22 1.27
C PRO A 59 -26.05 -16.72 1.53
N SER A 60 -26.75 -17.60 0.80
CA SER A 60 -26.66 -19.05 0.95
C SER A 60 -25.84 -19.76 -0.13
N GLN A 61 -25.37 -19.03 -1.15
CA GLN A 61 -24.65 -19.61 -2.29
C GLN A 61 -23.25 -19.02 -2.47
N ALA A 62 -23.01 -17.80 -1.99
CA ALA A 62 -21.73 -17.12 -2.12
C ALA A 62 -20.74 -17.59 -1.04
N HIS A 63 -19.55 -17.97 -1.48
CA HIS A 63 -18.41 -18.31 -0.66
C HIS A 63 -17.22 -17.46 -1.09
N VAL A 64 -16.57 -16.82 -0.11
CA VAL A 64 -15.42 -15.95 -0.35
C VAL A 64 -14.14 -16.70 -0.02
N PHE A 65 -13.19 -16.70 -0.96
CA PHE A 65 -11.87 -17.28 -0.78
C PHE A 65 -10.82 -16.18 -0.81
N ARG A 66 -10.23 -15.88 0.34
CA ARG A 66 -9.17 -14.85 0.47
C ARG A 66 -7.82 -15.47 0.16
N LEU A 67 -7.38 -15.34 -1.08
CA LEU A 67 -6.14 -15.97 -1.54
C LEU A 67 -4.91 -15.13 -1.18
N ALA A 68 -3.85 -15.81 -0.76
CA ALA A 68 -2.53 -15.22 -0.64
C ALA A 68 -1.90 -14.98 -2.03
N GLY A 69 -0.67 -14.48 -2.06
CA GLY A 69 0.08 -14.33 -3.31
C GLY A 69 0.22 -15.68 -4.03
N ILE A 70 -0.42 -15.81 -5.20
CA ILE A 70 -0.33 -17.02 -6.03
C ILE A 70 1.05 -17.07 -6.68
N TYR A 71 1.87 -18.04 -6.29
CA TYR A 71 3.20 -18.27 -6.83
C TYR A 71 3.26 -19.55 -7.66
N GLY A 72 4.25 -19.63 -8.55
CA GLY A 72 4.50 -20.80 -9.40
C GLY A 72 5.63 -20.54 -10.39
N PRO A 73 5.92 -21.51 -11.28
CA PRO A 73 6.97 -21.36 -12.30
C PRO A 73 6.80 -20.08 -13.11
N GLY A 74 7.83 -19.23 -13.17
CA GLY A 74 7.83 -17.96 -13.90
C GLY A 74 6.99 -16.85 -13.25
N ARG A 75 6.45 -17.08 -12.04
CA ARG A 75 5.63 -16.13 -11.29
C ARG A 75 5.95 -16.21 -9.80
N SER A 76 7.16 -15.80 -9.44
CA SER A 76 7.57 -15.59 -8.06
C SER A 76 8.30 -14.24 -7.88
N ALA A 77 8.42 -13.81 -6.62
CA ALA A 77 9.26 -12.65 -6.28
C ALA A 77 10.73 -12.89 -6.67
N LEU A 78 11.21 -14.13 -6.49
CA LEU A 78 12.56 -14.53 -6.88
C LEU A 78 12.77 -14.45 -8.39
N ASP A 79 11.80 -14.91 -9.20
CA ASP A 79 11.85 -14.78 -10.66
C ASP A 79 11.86 -13.31 -11.12
N THR A 80 11.24 -12.43 -10.33
CA THR A 80 11.21 -10.99 -10.61
C THR A 80 12.57 -10.36 -10.33
N VAL A 81 13.19 -10.70 -9.20
CA VAL A 81 14.53 -10.24 -8.84
C VAL A 81 15.59 -10.80 -9.80
N ALA A 82 15.50 -12.09 -10.16
CA ALA A 82 16.41 -12.72 -11.12
C ALA A 82 16.38 -12.05 -12.50
N ARG A 83 15.19 -11.64 -12.99
CA ARG A 83 15.08 -10.87 -14.24
C ARG A 83 15.61 -9.45 -14.12
N ALA A 84 15.35 -8.77 -13.00
CA ALA A 84 15.82 -7.40 -12.78
C ALA A 84 17.37 -7.33 -12.66
N THR A 85 17.99 -8.33 -12.03
CA THR A 85 19.46 -8.41 -11.93
C THR A 85 20.12 -8.67 -13.28
N ALA A 86 19.50 -9.47 -14.16
CA ALA A 86 19.97 -9.65 -15.54
C ALA A 86 19.98 -8.35 -16.35
N THR A 87 19.04 -7.43 -16.09
CA THR A 87 18.98 -6.12 -16.78
C THR A 87 19.93 -5.07 -16.21
N ALA A 88 20.50 -5.29 -15.03
CA ALA A 88 21.32 -4.29 -14.33
C ALA A 88 22.78 -4.24 -14.82
N THR A 89 23.24 -5.21 -15.61
CA THR A 89 24.66 -5.35 -15.98
C THR A 89 25.04 -4.65 -17.29
N GLU A 90 24.09 -4.18 -18.11
CA GLU A 90 24.40 -3.52 -19.39
C GLU A 90 24.59 -1.98 -19.32
N SER A 91 24.39 -1.36 -18.16
CA SER A 91 24.48 0.11 -18.01
C SER A 91 25.79 0.57 -17.36
N SER A 92 26.95 0.13 -17.85
CA SER A 92 28.25 0.67 -17.39
C SER A 92 29.38 0.56 -18.42
N SER A 93 29.18 1.07 -19.64
CA SER A 93 30.32 1.51 -20.45
C SER A 93 29.98 2.74 -21.29
N THR A 94 30.27 3.93 -20.74
CA THR A 94 30.84 5.07 -21.48
C THR A 94 31.39 6.04 -20.44
N ALA A 95 32.66 5.89 -20.12
CA ALA A 95 33.45 6.93 -19.49
C ALA A 95 33.89 7.92 -20.57
N SER A 96 33.71 9.22 -20.33
CA SER A 96 34.58 10.29 -20.85
C SER A 96 34.31 11.58 -20.08
N HIS A 97 35.14 11.80 -19.06
CA HIS A 97 35.37 13.12 -18.46
C HIS A 97 36.04 14.06 -19.47
N PRO A 98 35.81 15.38 -19.34
CA PRO A 98 36.98 16.24 -19.20
C PRO A 98 36.88 17.24 -18.05
N LEU A 99 38.03 17.48 -17.42
CA LEU A 99 38.33 18.50 -16.41
C LEU A 99 38.36 19.92 -17.01
N ALA A 100 37.84 20.91 -16.28
CA ALA A 100 38.39 22.27 -16.10
C ALA A 100 37.35 23.12 -15.34
N ASN A 101 37.54 23.45 -14.05
CA ASN A 101 38.36 24.52 -13.47
C ASN A 101 37.57 25.83 -13.22
N THR A 102 37.73 26.35 -12.00
CA THR A 102 37.91 27.77 -11.58
C THR A 102 36.92 28.26 -10.52
N SER A 103 37.37 28.31 -9.26
CA SER A 103 36.98 29.29 -8.24
C SER A 103 38.07 30.39 -8.20
N PRO A 104 37.79 31.65 -7.81
CA PRO A 104 37.77 32.02 -6.38
C PRO A 104 36.88 33.23 -5.93
N SER A 105 36.34 33.11 -4.72
CA SER A 105 36.28 34.08 -3.58
C SER A 105 35.48 35.43 -3.71
N PRO A 106 35.40 36.29 -2.66
CA PRO A 106 34.26 36.36 -1.70
C PRO A 106 33.68 37.78 -1.46
N SER A 107 32.52 37.92 -0.81
CA SER A 107 32.16 39.20 -0.13
C SER A 107 31.09 39.03 0.96
N SER A 108 31.41 39.58 2.12
CA SER A 108 30.69 39.70 3.39
C SER A 108 29.66 40.85 3.44
N SER A 109 28.60 40.72 4.25
CA SER A 109 28.00 41.78 5.11
C SER A 109 26.64 41.29 5.66
N SER A 110 26.54 40.89 6.93
CA SER A 110 26.10 41.68 8.11
C SER A 110 24.59 41.99 8.15
N GLY A 111 23.91 41.50 9.18
CA GLY A 111 22.53 41.87 9.54
C GLY A 111 22.15 41.26 10.89
N THR A 112 22.39 42.02 11.96
CA THR A 112 22.13 41.66 13.36
C THR A 112 20.80 42.28 13.83
N THR A 113 19.95 41.43 14.42
CA THR A 113 18.80 41.65 15.34
C THR A 113 17.66 42.58 14.92
N PRO A 114 16.43 42.20 15.30
CA PRO A 114 15.77 43.00 16.32
C PRO A 114 15.26 42.18 17.52
N ASP A 115 15.12 42.94 18.59
CA ASP A 115 14.80 42.58 19.96
C ASP A 115 13.28 42.54 20.21
N THR A 116 12.91 42.21 21.45
CA THR A 116 11.67 42.55 22.18
C THR A 116 10.42 41.62 22.10
N SER A 117 10.25 40.87 23.19
CA SER A 117 9.16 40.98 24.20
C SER A 117 7.80 40.23 24.08
N THR A 118 7.63 39.36 25.10
CA THR A 118 6.45 39.16 26.00
C THR A 118 5.24 38.33 25.57
N THR A 119 4.88 37.42 26.47
CA THR A 119 3.52 37.19 27.03
C THR A 119 2.99 35.76 26.85
N THR A 120 3.08 35.02 27.96
CA THR A 120 1.97 34.30 28.62
C THR A 120 0.92 33.63 27.74
N THR A 121 0.83 32.30 27.81
CA THR A 121 -0.44 31.59 28.04
C THR A 121 -0.18 30.18 28.56
N ALA A 122 -0.68 29.90 29.75
CA ALA A 122 -0.79 28.58 30.35
C ALA A 122 -2.18 27.98 30.05
N ARG A 123 -2.26 26.67 29.76
CA ARG A 123 -3.37 25.74 30.11
C ARG A 123 -3.03 24.29 29.72
N PRO A 124 -3.75 23.26 30.24
CA PRO A 124 -3.14 22.08 30.83
C PRO A 124 -3.43 20.78 30.04
N ALA A 125 -2.87 19.69 30.59
CA ALA A 125 -2.89 18.30 30.14
C ALA A 125 -4.26 17.71 29.71
N PRO A 126 -4.27 16.67 28.85
CA PRO A 126 -5.37 15.71 28.80
C PRO A 126 -5.08 14.49 29.70
N SER A 127 -6.02 14.25 30.61
CA SER A 127 -6.17 13.01 31.37
C SER A 127 -6.56 11.83 30.47
N THR A 128 -5.98 10.69 30.80
CA THR A 128 -6.42 9.31 30.51
C THR A 128 -7.93 9.09 30.48
N TRP A 129 -8.39 8.33 29.48
CA TRP A 129 -9.20 7.10 29.62
C TRP A 129 -8.78 6.13 28.51
#